data_AF-A0A378JD86-F1
#
_entry.id   AF-A0A378JD86-F1
#
_cell.length_a   1.000
_cell.length_b   1.000
_cell.length_c   1.000
_cell.angle_alpha   90.00
_cell.angle_beta   90.00
_cell.angle_gamma   90.00
#
_symmetry.space_group_name_H-M   'P 1'
#
loop_
_entity.id
_entity.type
_entity.pdbx_description
1 polymer ?
#
loop_
_entity_poly.entity_id
_entity_poly.type
_entity_poly.pdbx_seq_one_letter_code
_entity_poly.pdbx_strand_id
1 'polypeptide(L)' 'MDIISLQFEEPLMIHIGNSSVKILAFKTQEPGNIKFGVDAPRSVNVHREEIFHAIKQKQLLDTVE' A
#
# COMPACT_ATOMS: atom_id res chain seq x y z
N MET A 1 -9.70 3.91 -11.78
CA MET A 1 -8.74 2.79 -11.64
C MET A 1 -7.76 2.95 -12.78
N ASP A 2 -6.51 3.28 -12.45
CA ASP A 2 -5.46 3.48 -13.43
C ASP A 2 -4.56 2.24 -13.44
N ILE A 3 -4.31 1.71 -14.64
CA ILE A 3 -3.43 0.55 -14.83
C ILE A 3 -2.12 1.07 -15.41
N ILE A 4 -1.02 0.77 -14.73
CA ILE A 4 0.33 1.15 -15.16
C ILE A 4 1.24 -0.07 -15.13
N SER A 5 2.23 -0.08 -16.03
CA SER A 5 3.32 -1.06 -15.99
C SER A 5 4.44 -0.51 -15.13
N LEU A 6 4.82 -1.26 -14.09
CA LEU A 6 5.89 -0.88 -13.17
C LEU A 6 7.13 -1.73 -13.45
N GLN A 7 8.27 -1.09 -13.66
CA GLN A 7 9.55 -1.79 -13.74
C GLN A 7 10.02 -2.16 -12.33
N PHE A 8 10.62 -3.33 -12.19
CA PHE A 8 11.23 -3.74 -10.92
C PHE A 8 12.40 -2.83 -10.59
N GLU A 9 12.59 -2.57 -9.28
CA GLU A 9 13.66 -1.73 -8.74
C GLU A 9 13.61 -0.24 -9.14
N GLU A 10 12.59 0.17 -9.91
CA GLU A 10 12.31 1.56 -10.22
C GLU A 10 11.19 2.13 -9.33
N PRO A 11 11.37 3.34 -8.76
CA PRO A 11 10.39 3.89 -7.85
C PRO A 11 9.22 4.54 -8.60
N LEU A 12 8.01 4.13 -8.23
CA LEU A 12 6.78 4.86 -8.53
C LEU A 12 6.50 5.87 -7.43
N MET A 13 6.38 7.14 -7.80
CA MET A 13 5.98 8.22 -6.90
C MET A 13 4.48 8.48 -7.02
N ILE A 14 3.77 8.40 -5.90
CA ILE A 14 2.35 8.74 -5.80
C ILE A 14 2.20 9.98 -4.92
N HIS A 15 1.49 10.98 -5.42
CA HIS A 15 1.18 12.20 -4.67
C HIS A 15 -0.26 12.16 -4.15
N ILE A 16 -0.40 12.27 -2.82
CA ILE A 16 -1.69 12.28 -2.12
C ILE A 16 -1.78 13.62 -1.37
N GLY A 17 -2.48 14.59 -1.97
CA GLY A 17 -2.45 15.97 -1.49
C GLY A 17 -1.02 16.50 -1.46
N ASN A 18 -0.56 16.91 -0.27
CA ASN A 18 0.80 17.41 -0.04
C ASN A 18 1.79 16.32 0.39
N SER A 19 1.38 15.04 0.43
CA SER A 19 2.23 13.92 0.81
C SER A 19 2.71 13.16 -0.42
N SER A 20 3.95 12.69 -0.40
CA SER A 20 4.51 11.80 -1.42
C SER A 20 4.73 10.42 -0.84
N VAL A 21 4.27 9.38 -1.54
CA VAL A 21 4.50 7.98 -1.23
C VAL A 21 5.34 7.37 -2.33
N LYS A 22 6.40 6.66 -1.96
CA LYS A 22 7.29 5.95 -2.89
C LYS A 22 7.01 4.46 -2.82
N ILE A 23 6.79 3.85 -3.98
CA ILE A 23 6.55 2.42 -4.13
C ILE A 23 7.65 1.81 -4.99
N LEU A 24 8.20 0.69 -4.55
CA LEU A 24 9.19 -0.11 -5.27
C LEU A 24 8.71 -1.55 -5.34
N ALA A 25 8.75 -2.16 -6.52
CA ALA A 25 8.54 -3.61 -6.65
C ALA A 25 9.88 -4.33 -6.79
N PHE A 26 9.98 -5.50 -6.15
CA PHE A 26 11.12 -6.39 -6.21
C PHE A 26 10.65 -7.79 -6.60
N LYS A 27 11.43 -8.46 -7.45
CA LYS A 27 11.23 -9.87 -7.75
C LYS A 27 11.57 -10.71 -6.53
N THR A 28 10.77 -11.73 -6.26
CA THR A 28 11.08 -12.76 -5.27
C THR A 28 11.54 -14.03 -5.97
N GLN A 29 12.22 -14.92 -5.23
CA GLN A 29 12.60 -16.25 -5.74
C GLN A 29 11.37 -17.15 -5.94
N GLU A 30 10.31 -16.93 -5.17
CA GLU A 30 9.05 -17.65 -5.28
C GLU A 30 8.23 -17.12 -6.47
N PRO A 31 7.86 -17.99 -7.43
CA PRO A 31 7.02 -17.62 -8.56
C PRO A 31 5.64 -17.14 -8.11
N GLY A 32 5.13 -16.08 -8.75
CA GLY A 32 3.82 -15.51 -8.43
C GLY A 32 3.82 -14.50 -7.29
N ASN A 33 4.87 -14.48 -6.46
CA ASN A 33 5.04 -13.48 -5.42
C ASN A 33 5.82 -12.26 -5.91
N ILE A 34 5.43 -11.08 -5.42
CA ILE A 34 6.11 -9.81 -5.66
C ILE A 34 6.24 -9.11 -4.32
N LYS A 35 7.45 -8.63 -4.02
CA LYS A 35 7.69 -7.83 -2.81
C LYS A 35 7.53 -6.36 -3.15
N PHE A 36 6.75 -5.65 -2.34
CA PHE A 36 6.62 -4.19 -2.43
C PHE A 36 7.33 -3.52 -1.25
N GLY A 37 8.20 -2.57 -1.54
CA GLY A 37 8.68 -1.59 -0.58
C GLY A 37 7.81 -0.34 -0.67
N VAL A 38 7.27 0.11 0.45
CA VAL A 38 6.47 1.33 0.52
C VAL A 38 7.12 2.27 1.53
N ASP A 39 7.51 3.44 1.07
CA ASP A 39 8.04 4.52 1.90
C ASP A 39 7.03 5.67 1.89
N ALA A 40 6.52 6.01 3.07
CA ALA A 40 5.45 6.97 3.27
C ALA A 40 5.67 7.77 4.55
N PRO A 41 5.22 9.04 4.60
CA PRO A 41 5.21 9.82 5.83
C PRO A 41 4.36 9.15 6.92
N ARG A 42 4.70 9.39 8.20
CA ARG A 42 3.97 8.83 9.35
C ARG A 42 2.49 9.25 9.43
N SER A 43 2.11 10.32 8.74
CA SER A 43 0.71 10.77 8.61
C SER A 43 -0.13 9.88 7.68
N VAL A 44 0.51 9.03 6.87
CA VAL A 44 -0.16 8.15 5.90
C VAL A 44 -0.10 6.72 6.38
N ASN A 45 -1.25 6.18 6.77
CA ASN A 45 -1.37 4.77 7.12
C ASN A 45 -1.35 3.90 5.85
N VAL A 46 -0.44 2.94 5.80
CA VAL A 46 -0.30 1.99 4.69
C VAL A 46 -0.69 0.61 5.20
N HIS A 47 -1.69 0.02 4.56
CA HIS A 47 -2.18 -1.31 4.88
C HIS A 47 -2.33 -2.14 3.61
N ARG A 48 -2.18 -3.46 3.74
CA ARG A 48 -2.74 -4.38 2.73
C ARG A 48 -4.26 -4.29 2.78
N GLU A 49 -4.91 -4.47 1.64
CA GLU A 49 -6.36 -4.27 1.51
C GLU A 49 -7.15 -5.13 2.50
N GLU A 50 -6.80 -6.41 2.63
CA GLU A 50 -7.45 -7.34 3.55
C GLU A 50 -7.34 -6.89 5.02
N ILE A 51 -6.19 -6.31 5.39
CA ILE A 51 -5.95 -5.79 6.73
C ILE A 51 -6.72 -4.49 6.94
N PHE A 52 -6.77 -3.62 5.94
CA PHE A 52 -7.53 -2.37 6.00
C PHE A 52 -9.01 -2.62 6.25
N HIS A 53 -9.61 -3.57 5.52
CA HIS A 53 -11.01 -3.95 5.71
C HIS A 53 -11.27 -4.55 7.10
N ALA A 54 -10.39 -5.42 7.59
CA ALA A 54 -10.51 -5.98 8.93
C ALA A 54 -10.46 -4.90 10.03
N ILE A 55 -9.55 -3.92 9.92
CA ILE A 55 -9.46 -2.78 10.85
C ILE A 55 -10.74 -1.95 10.81
N LYS A 56 -11.24 -1.62 9.61
CA LYS A 56 -12.46 -0.84 9.43
C LYS A 56 -13.69 -1.54 10.01
N GLN A 57 -13.84 -2.85 9.78
CA GLN A 57 -14.96 -3.62 10.33
C GLN A 57 -14.95 -3.59 11.87
N LYS A 58 -13.78 -3.78 12.48
CA LYS A 58 -13.64 -3.69 13.94
C LYS A 58 -14.02 -2.30 14.47
N GLN A 59 -13.51 -1.23 13.86
CA GLN A 59 -13.84 0.15 14.27
C GLN A 59 -15.33 0.45 14.18
N LEU A 60 -16.01 -0.07 13.15
CA LEU A 60 -17.45 0.09 13.01
C LEU A 60 -18.21 -0.64 14.14
N LEU A 61 -17.79 -1.85 14.51
CA LEU A 61 -18.39 -2.59 15.62
C LEU A 61 -18.19 -1.86 16.95
N ASP A 62 -16.97 -1.39 17.23
CA ASP A 62 -16.62 -0.68 18.47
C ASP A 62 -17.35 0.66 18.63
N THR A 63 -17.93 1.23 17.57
CA THR A 63 -18.67 2.52 17.60
C THR A 63 -20.16 2.33 17.85
N VAL A 64 -20.68 1.10 17.75
CA VAL A 64 -22.12 0.78 17.87
C VAL A 64 -22.47 0.24 19.27
N GLU A 65 -21.46 -0.12 20.07
CA GLU A 65 -21.57 -0.44 21.51
C GLU A 65 -21.41 0.82 22.38
#